data_AF-A0A932SP99-F1
#
_entry.id   AF-A0A932SP99-F1
#
_cell.length_a   1.000
_cell.length_b   1.000
_cell.length_c   1.000
_cell.angle_alpha   90.00
_cell.angle_beta   90.00
_cell.angle_gamma   90.00
#
_symmetry.space_group_name_H-M   'P 1'
#
loop_
_entity.id
_entity.type
_entity.pdbx_description
1 polymer ?
#
loop_
_entity_poly.entity_id
_entity_poly.type
_entity_poly.pdbx_seq_one_letter_code
_entity_poly.pdbx_strand_id
1 'polypeptide(L)'
;MSFLQTTLLGAFSGFTIFLGLPIARLRALSKNSVAFLNAVAIGILFFLFVDIVSAGIEPLGVAIANGEAWGMLLVFFAGGFAVGLLGLVEYGRQILLRRGRDHTATELAVLIAVGIGLHNFSEGLAIGSSAHAGRLSLALLLFVGFALHNVTEAFGIAAPLSGSRVSWKFLIATGFIAGGPNLIGTIVGEVWYSASLAVLFLSTAAGAILYVIGELLAAGRKLEAQSWTGLGLLIGFLSGMTTELILVAIGV
;
A
#
# COMPACT_ATOMS: atom_id res chain seq x y z
N MET A 1 21.78 13.15 -3.01
CA MET A 1 20.94 13.41 -1.82
C MET A 1 21.69 12.87 -0.61
N SER A 2 21.61 13.52 0.54
CA SER A 2 22.19 12.96 1.78
C SER A 2 21.27 11.91 2.39
N PHE A 3 21.84 10.96 3.15
CA PHE A 3 21.09 9.94 3.88
C PHE A 3 19.93 10.51 4.70
N LEU A 4 20.17 11.63 5.41
CA LEU A 4 19.14 12.30 6.19
C LEU A 4 18.00 12.82 5.30
N GLN A 5 18.30 13.41 4.14
CA GLN A 5 17.29 13.89 3.21
C GLN A 5 16.45 12.73 2.67
N THR A 6 17.08 11.64 2.23
CA THR A 6 16.39 10.43 1.74
C THR A 6 15.47 9.87 2.82
N THR A 7 15.98 9.69 4.03
CA THR A 7 15.23 9.18 5.19
C THR A 7 14.01 10.07 5.51
N LEU A 8 14.17 11.39 5.44
CA LEU A 8 13.07 12.34 5.66
C LEU A 8 12.01 12.29 4.55
N LEU A 9 12.41 12.07 3.29
CA LEU A 9 11.45 11.87 2.20
C LEU A 9 10.61 10.61 2.43
N GLY A 10 11.25 9.49 2.79
CA GLY A 10 10.55 8.25 3.13
C GLY A 10 9.59 8.40 4.31
N ALA A 11 10.04 9.05 5.39
CA ALA A 11 9.17 9.36 6.52
C ALA A 11 7.97 10.22 6.12
N PHE A 12 8.21 11.31 5.37
CA PHE A 12 7.15 12.22 4.98
C PHE A 12 6.14 11.54 4.06
N SER A 13 6.62 10.80 3.06
CA SER A 13 5.78 10.04 2.13
C SER A 13 4.87 9.06 2.89
N GLY A 14 5.41 8.26 3.82
CA GLY A 14 4.59 7.30 4.57
C GLY A 14 3.63 7.97 5.55
N PHE A 15 4.03 9.10 6.15
CA PHE A 15 3.20 9.80 7.14
C PHE A 15 2.13 10.69 6.53
N THR A 16 2.06 10.88 5.21
CA THR A 16 0.88 11.52 4.60
C THR A 16 -0.40 10.71 4.83
N ILE A 17 -0.30 9.42 5.17
CA ILE A 17 -1.44 8.60 5.61
C ILE A 17 -2.20 9.22 6.78
N PHE A 18 -1.53 9.95 7.68
CA PHE A 18 -2.18 10.66 8.78
C PHE A 18 -3.12 11.77 8.32
N LEU A 19 -3.00 12.27 7.10
CA LEU A 19 -3.88 13.30 6.55
C LEU A 19 -5.27 12.74 6.22
N GLY A 20 -5.36 11.46 5.81
CA GLY A 20 -6.63 10.83 5.48
C GLY A 20 -7.34 10.18 6.67
N LEU A 21 -6.60 9.73 7.70
CA LEU A 21 -7.17 9.02 8.87
C LEU A 21 -8.24 9.79 9.68
N PRO A 22 -8.21 11.13 9.80
CA PRO A 22 -9.24 11.89 10.50
C PRO A 22 -10.66 11.66 9.96
N ILE A 23 -10.79 11.20 8.70
CA ILE A 23 -12.08 10.88 8.09
C ILE A 23 -12.86 9.81 8.87
N ALA A 24 -12.16 8.89 9.55
CA ALA A 24 -12.73 7.84 10.39
C ALA A 24 -13.52 8.39 11.60
N ARG A 25 -13.33 9.67 11.95
CA ARG A 25 -14.04 10.33 13.06
C ARG A 25 -15.20 11.21 12.63
N LEU A 26 -15.42 11.38 11.33
CA LEU A 26 -16.54 12.16 10.83
C LEU A 26 -17.85 11.41 11.12
N ARG A 27 -18.64 11.96 12.05
CA ARG A 27 -19.86 11.32 12.56
C ARG A 27 -21.04 11.32 11.57
N ALA A 28 -20.95 12.08 10.48
CA ALA A 28 -22.07 12.37 9.59
C ALA A 28 -21.82 11.95 8.12
N LEU A 29 -20.90 11.03 7.86
CA LEU A 29 -20.73 10.51 6.50
C LEU A 29 -21.90 9.62 6.11
N SER A 30 -22.50 9.90 4.97
CA SER A 30 -23.52 9.03 4.39
C SER A 30 -22.90 7.68 4.00
N LYS A 31 -23.71 6.62 3.96
CA LYS A 31 -23.29 5.30 3.44
C LYS A 31 -22.66 5.42 2.05
N ASN A 32 -23.22 6.28 1.20
CA ASN A 32 -22.72 6.56 -0.15
C ASN A 32 -21.31 7.17 -0.13
N SER A 33 -21.05 8.14 0.77
CA SER A 33 -19.74 8.76 0.92
C SER A 33 -18.70 7.75 1.40
N VAL A 34 -19.06 6.90 2.36
CA VAL A 34 -18.16 5.84 2.85
C VAL A 34 -17.86 4.84 1.74
N ALA A 35 -18.87 4.40 0.99
CA ALA A 35 -18.70 3.48 -0.12
C ALA A 35 -17.83 4.07 -1.22
N PHE A 36 -18.06 5.35 -1.56
CA PHE A 36 -17.26 6.08 -2.54
C PHE A 36 -15.79 6.18 -2.13
N LEU A 37 -15.50 6.65 -0.91
CA LEU A 37 -14.12 6.82 -0.42
C LEU A 37 -13.37 5.48 -0.29
N ASN A 38 -14.06 4.45 0.21
CA ASN A 38 -13.54 3.08 0.22
C ASN A 38 -13.19 2.61 -1.19
N ALA A 39 -14.09 2.84 -2.15
CA ALA A 39 -13.89 2.44 -3.54
C ALA A 39 -12.78 3.22 -4.25
N VAL A 40 -12.60 4.51 -3.93
CA VAL A 40 -11.44 5.29 -4.40
C VAL A 40 -10.14 4.65 -3.91
N ALA A 41 -10.05 4.28 -2.63
CA ALA A 41 -8.87 3.58 -2.12
C ALA A 41 -8.65 2.24 -2.83
N ILE A 42 -9.70 1.45 -3.07
CA ILE A 42 -9.57 0.19 -3.83
C ILE A 42 -9.07 0.43 -5.26
N GLY A 43 -9.61 1.44 -5.95
CA GLY A 43 -9.20 1.76 -7.32
C GLY A 43 -7.71 2.12 -7.41
N ILE A 44 -7.23 2.92 -6.46
CA ILE A 44 -5.81 3.29 -6.34
C ILE A 44 -4.96 2.07 -6.00
N LEU A 45 -5.35 1.29 -4.98
CA LEU A 45 -4.65 0.07 -4.60
C LEU A 45 -4.60 -0.95 -5.74
N PHE A 46 -5.64 -1.05 -6.57
CA PHE A 46 -5.65 -1.94 -7.72
C PHE A 46 -4.68 -1.48 -8.82
N PHE A 47 -4.60 -0.18 -9.08
CA PHE A 47 -3.58 0.38 -9.95
C PHE A 47 -2.16 0.07 -9.42
N LEU A 48 -1.91 0.34 -8.13
CA LEU A 48 -0.62 0.06 -7.49
C LEU A 48 -0.27 -1.43 -7.48
N PHE A 49 -1.25 -2.31 -7.32
CA PHE A 49 -1.05 -3.75 -7.42
C PHE A 49 -0.50 -4.12 -8.80
N VAL A 50 -1.08 -3.57 -9.88
CA VAL A 50 -0.61 -3.83 -11.25
C VAL A 50 0.82 -3.32 -11.44
N ASP A 51 1.10 -2.12 -10.96
CA ASP A 51 2.43 -1.50 -11.07
C ASP A 51 3.50 -2.32 -10.32
N ILE A 52 3.25 -2.65 -9.05
CA ILE A 52 4.20 -3.40 -8.20
C ILE A 52 4.43 -4.81 -8.73
N VAL A 53 3.38 -5.49 -9.23
CA VAL A 53 3.55 -6.81 -9.87
C VAL A 53 4.42 -6.68 -11.11
N SER A 54 4.21 -5.65 -11.92
CA SER A 54 5.00 -5.40 -13.13
C SER A 54 6.46 -5.14 -12.78
N ALA A 55 6.73 -4.25 -11.82
CA ALA A 55 8.08 -3.96 -11.31
C ALA A 55 8.75 -5.19 -10.67
N GLY A 56 7.97 -6.05 -10.01
CA GLY A 56 8.48 -7.29 -9.41
C GLY A 56 8.86 -8.37 -10.44
N ILE A 57 8.20 -8.38 -11.60
CA ILE A 57 8.46 -9.36 -12.69
C ILE A 57 9.56 -8.85 -13.64
N GLU A 58 9.76 -7.54 -13.77
CA GLU A 58 10.75 -6.95 -14.68
C GLU A 58 12.16 -7.58 -14.55
N PRO A 59 12.75 -7.75 -13.36
CA PRO A 59 14.07 -8.37 -13.23
C PRO A 59 14.12 -9.83 -13.74
N LEU A 60 13.01 -10.57 -13.65
CA LEU A 60 12.91 -11.92 -14.19
C LEU A 60 12.91 -11.88 -15.73
N GLY A 61 12.16 -10.94 -16.31
CA GLY A 61 12.11 -10.73 -17.76
C GLY A 61 13.48 -10.37 -18.35
N VAL A 62 14.22 -9.49 -17.67
CA VAL A 62 15.59 -9.10 -18.04
C VAL A 62 16.53 -10.31 -17.98
N ALA A 63 16.49 -11.10 -16.90
CA ALA A 63 17.32 -12.29 -16.77
C ALA A 63 17.03 -13.32 -17.88
N ILE A 64 15.74 -13.55 -18.20
CA ILE A 64 15.35 -14.46 -19.29
C ILE A 64 15.87 -13.96 -20.64
N ALA A 65 15.71 -12.67 -20.94
CA ALA A 65 16.14 -12.07 -22.20
C ALA A 65 17.66 -12.17 -22.40
N ASN A 66 18.43 -12.06 -21.32
CA ASN A 66 19.89 -12.17 -21.34
C ASN A 66 20.40 -13.63 -21.29
N GLY A 67 19.53 -14.62 -21.16
CA GLY A 67 19.93 -16.02 -20.96
C GLY A 67 20.55 -16.31 -19.58
N GLU A 68 20.28 -15.46 -18.60
CA GLU A 68 20.74 -15.59 -17.22
C GLU A 68 19.82 -16.53 -16.39
N ALA A 69 20.34 -17.01 -15.26
CA ALA A 69 19.56 -17.87 -14.36
C ALA A 69 18.49 -17.07 -13.61
N TRP A 70 17.22 -17.32 -13.94
CA TRP A 70 16.05 -16.62 -13.36
C TRP A 70 15.30 -17.42 -12.28
N GLY A 71 15.60 -18.71 -12.12
CA GLY A 71 14.86 -19.60 -11.22
C GLY A 71 14.81 -19.13 -9.77
N MET A 72 15.91 -18.56 -9.26
CA MET A 72 15.96 -18.00 -7.90
C MET A 72 15.09 -16.74 -7.76
N LEU A 73 15.05 -15.88 -8.79
CA LEU A 73 14.17 -14.70 -8.79
C LEU A 73 12.69 -15.10 -8.80
N LEU A 74 12.33 -16.15 -9.55
CA LEU A 74 10.97 -16.69 -9.50
C LEU A 74 10.61 -17.23 -8.11
N VAL A 75 11.54 -17.92 -7.44
CA VAL A 75 11.32 -18.39 -6.06
C VAL A 75 11.13 -17.22 -5.11
N PHE A 76 11.92 -16.15 -5.22
CA PHE A 76 11.72 -14.95 -4.40
C PHE A 76 10.39 -14.25 -4.71
N PHE A 77 10.00 -14.16 -5.98
CA PHE A 77 8.72 -13.58 -6.36
C PHE A 77 7.54 -14.38 -5.80
N ALA A 78 7.51 -15.69 -6.06
CA ALA A 78 6.43 -16.56 -5.61
C ALA A 78 6.38 -16.65 -4.07
N GLY A 79 7.54 -16.78 -3.43
CA GLY A 79 7.68 -16.82 -1.98
C GLY A 79 7.25 -15.51 -1.33
N GLY A 80 7.72 -14.37 -1.85
CA GLY A 80 7.33 -13.05 -1.36
C GLY A 80 5.83 -12.81 -1.49
N PHE A 81 5.26 -13.07 -2.67
CA PHE A 81 3.82 -12.97 -2.92
C PHE A 81 3.00 -13.86 -1.97
N ALA A 82 3.42 -15.11 -1.78
CA ALA A 82 2.76 -16.04 -0.86
C ALA A 82 2.86 -15.55 0.59
N VAL A 83 4.01 -15.03 1.03
CA VAL A 83 4.19 -14.48 2.38
C VAL A 83 3.27 -13.27 2.60
N GLY A 84 3.19 -12.35 1.65
CA GLY A 84 2.33 -11.17 1.76
C GLY A 84 0.85 -11.54 1.82
N LEU A 85 0.39 -12.41 0.91
CA LEU A 85 -1.02 -12.81 0.82
C LEU A 85 -1.41 -13.78 1.93
N LEU A 86 -0.76 -14.95 1.99
CA LEU A 86 -1.14 -16.02 2.91
C LEU A 86 -0.77 -15.68 4.36
N GLY A 87 0.27 -14.88 4.58
CA GLY A 87 0.61 -14.38 5.90
C GLY A 87 -0.50 -13.53 6.51
N LEU A 88 -1.11 -12.64 5.73
CA LEU A 88 -2.25 -11.83 6.19
C LEU A 88 -3.52 -12.67 6.35
N VAL A 89 -3.78 -13.64 5.45
CA VAL A 89 -4.88 -14.60 5.61
C VAL A 89 -4.75 -15.35 6.93
N GLU A 90 -3.57 -15.89 7.22
CA GLU A 90 -3.32 -16.65 8.44
C GLU A 90 -3.42 -15.76 9.69
N TYR A 91 -2.86 -14.55 9.65
CA TYR A 91 -2.98 -13.59 10.73
C TYR A 91 -4.44 -13.22 11.01
N GLY A 92 -5.24 -12.95 9.96
CA GLY A 92 -6.68 -12.71 10.07
C GLY A 92 -7.43 -13.91 10.65
N ARG A 93 -7.12 -15.13 10.21
CA ARG A 93 -7.71 -16.39 10.71
C ARG A 93 -7.42 -16.61 12.19
N GLN A 94 -6.19 -16.36 12.65
CA GLN A 94 -5.84 -16.52 14.06
C GLN A 94 -6.62 -15.57 14.97
N ILE A 95 -6.92 -14.34 14.51
CA ILE A 95 -7.76 -13.40 15.25
C ILE A 95 -9.18 -13.96 15.41
N LEU A 96 -9.76 -14.50 14.33
CA LEU A 96 -11.09 -15.12 14.34
C LEU A 96 -11.17 -16.30 15.31
N LEU A 97 -10.19 -17.21 15.24
CA LEU A 97 -10.17 -18.41 16.09
C LEU A 97 -10.07 -18.09 17.58
N ARG A 98 -9.35 -17.02 17.96
CA ARG A 98 -9.25 -16.59 19.36
C ARG A 98 -10.56 -16.02 19.92
N ARG A 99 -11.46 -15.54 19.05
CA ARG A 99 -12.65 -14.78 19.47
C ARG A 99 -13.99 -15.43 19.09
N GLY A 100 -14.00 -16.43 18.20
CA GLY A 100 -15.17 -17.21 17.83
C GLY A 100 -16.27 -16.43 17.10
N ARG A 101 -15.95 -15.29 16.48
CA ARG A 101 -16.89 -14.38 15.77
C ARG A 101 -16.16 -13.68 14.62
N ASP A 102 -16.92 -13.12 13.68
CA ASP A 102 -16.42 -12.25 12.61
C ASP A 102 -15.58 -11.08 13.13
N HIS A 103 -14.65 -10.57 12.31
CA HIS A 103 -13.81 -9.43 12.67
C HIS A 103 -14.64 -8.19 13.03
N THR A 104 -14.28 -7.57 14.13
CA THR A 104 -14.74 -6.22 14.47
C THR A 104 -14.18 -5.20 13.47
N ALA A 105 -14.85 -4.06 13.35
CA ALA A 105 -14.39 -2.91 12.56
C ALA A 105 -12.92 -2.53 12.83
N THR A 106 -12.52 -2.54 14.11
CA THR A 106 -11.15 -2.22 14.53
C THR A 106 -10.14 -3.30 14.18
N GLU A 107 -10.51 -4.57 14.22
CA GLU A 107 -9.62 -5.66 13.82
C GLU A 107 -9.40 -5.64 12.31
N LEU A 108 -10.46 -5.42 11.54
CA LEU A 108 -10.38 -5.25 10.10
C LEU A 108 -9.53 -4.03 9.72
N ALA A 109 -9.69 -2.90 10.41
CA ALA A 109 -8.85 -1.72 10.22
C ALA A 109 -7.37 -1.99 10.53
N VAL A 110 -7.06 -2.79 11.56
CA VAL A 110 -5.66 -3.20 11.86
C VAL A 110 -5.12 -4.12 10.78
N LEU A 111 -5.90 -5.09 10.29
CA LEU A 111 -5.49 -5.97 9.20
C LEU A 111 -5.15 -5.17 7.93
N ILE A 112 -6.02 -4.22 7.57
CA ILE A 112 -5.81 -3.30 6.45
C ILE A 112 -4.56 -2.44 6.68
N ALA A 113 -4.38 -1.88 7.89
CA ALA A 113 -3.21 -1.07 8.22
C ALA A 113 -1.89 -1.86 8.14
N VAL A 114 -1.89 -3.14 8.55
CA VAL A 114 -0.71 -4.01 8.42
C VAL A 114 -0.41 -4.31 6.95
N GLY A 115 -1.44 -4.63 6.15
CA GLY A 115 -1.26 -4.87 4.72
C GLY A 115 -0.74 -3.64 3.97
N ILE A 116 -1.28 -2.46 4.27
CA ILE A 116 -0.77 -1.18 3.77
C ILE A 116 0.66 -0.94 4.28
N GLY A 117 0.97 -1.27 5.53
CA GLY A 117 2.34 -1.19 6.06
C GLY A 117 3.35 -2.03 5.28
N LEU A 118 2.99 -3.26 4.89
CA LEU A 118 3.85 -4.09 4.05
C LEU A 118 4.04 -3.50 2.65
N HIS A 119 3.00 -2.88 2.09
CA HIS A 119 3.11 -2.13 0.85
C HIS A 119 4.05 -0.93 0.99
N ASN A 120 3.83 -0.09 1.99
CA ASN A 120 4.62 1.12 2.25
C ASN A 120 6.08 0.81 2.54
N PHE A 121 6.40 -0.36 3.10
CA PHE A 121 7.78 -0.82 3.19
C PHE A 121 8.45 -0.92 1.80
N SER A 122 7.76 -1.47 0.80
CA SER A 122 8.29 -1.60 -0.56
C SER A 122 8.42 -0.25 -1.28
N GLU A 123 7.52 0.70 -1.01
CA GLU A 123 7.64 2.08 -1.46
C GLU A 123 8.92 2.73 -0.91
N GLY A 124 9.13 2.58 0.38
CA GLY A 124 10.32 3.09 1.04
C GLY A 124 11.58 2.51 0.43
N LEU A 125 11.60 1.20 0.23
CA LEU A 125 12.70 0.50 -0.42
C LEU A 125 12.99 1.07 -1.81
N ALA A 126 11.96 1.42 -2.59
CA ALA A 126 12.11 2.03 -3.91
C ALA A 126 12.69 3.46 -3.84
N ILE A 127 12.25 4.29 -2.89
CA ILE A 127 12.84 5.62 -2.64
C ILE A 127 14.32 5.49 -2.26
N GLY A 128 14.62 4.63 -1.27
CA GLY A 128 15.97 4.45 -0.73
C GLY A 128 16.94 3.89 -1.77
N SER A 129 16.53 2.87 -2.52
CA SER A 129 17.36 2.26 -3.56
C SER A 129 17.61 3.20 -4.74
N SER A 130 16.63 4.02 -5.09
CA SER A 130 16.78 5.07 -6.10
C SER A 130 17.81 6.12 -5.67
N ALA A 131 17.75 6.55 -4.40
CA ALA A 131 18.72 7.48 -3.83
C ALA A 131 20.13 6.87 -3.77
N HIS A 132 20.25 5.61 -3.33
CA HIS A 132 21.52 4.86 -3.31
C HIS A 132 22.16 4.79 -4.70
N ALA A 133 21.35 4.55 -5.74
CA ALA A 133 21.80 4.49 -7.12
C ALA A 133 22.07 5.88 -7.76
N GLY A 134 21.98 6.97 -6.99
CA GLY A 134 22.18 8.33 -7.49
C GLY A 134 21.06 8.85 -8.39
N ARG A 135 19.92 8.16 -8.48
CA ARG A 135 18.77 8.51 -9.33
C ARG A 135 17.83 9.47 -8.60
N LEU A 136 18.28 10.72 -8.44
CA LEU A 136 17.54 11.73 -7.66
C LEU A 136 16.13 12.00 -8.22
N SER A 137 15.97 12.17 -9.53
CA SER A 137 14.66 12.43 -10.14
C SER A 137 13.68 11.30 -9.82
N LEU A 138 14.09 10.04 -10.04
CA LEU A 138 13.30 8.87 -9.70
C LEU A 138 12.93 8.83 -8.21
N ALA A 139 13.86 9.09 -7.30
CA ALA A 139 13.56 9.12 -5.87
C ALA A 139 12.51 10.20 -5.51
N LEU A 140 12.56 11.35 -6.18
CA LEU A 140 11.59 12.44 -5.99
C LEU A 140 10.23 12.13 -6.65
N LEU A 141 10.22 11.49 -7.83
CA LEU A 141 9.00 11.00 -8.48
C LEU A 141 8.27 10.06 -7.55
N LEU A 142 8.98 9.03 -7.07
CA LEU A 142 8.44 8.02 -6.17
C LEU A 142 7.91 8.68 -4.89
N PHE A 143 8.70 9.57 -4.29
CA PHE A 143 8.27 10.34 -3.12
C PHE A 143 6.93 11.07 -3.34
N VAL A 144 6.77 11.81 -4.44
CA VAL A 144 5.54 12.57 -4.71
C VAL A 144 4.38 11.63 -4.98
N GLY A 145 4.56 10.62 -5.83
CA GLY A 145 3.54 9.61 -6.12
C GLY A 145 3.03 8.95 -4.85
N PHE A 146 3.95 8.34 -4.08
CA PHE A 146 3.66 7.63 -2.84
C PHE A 146 3.02 8.54 -1.79
N ALA A 147 3.50 9.77 -1.63
CA ALA A 147 2.90 10.74 -0.71
C ALA A 147 1.44 11.05 -1.06
N LEU A 148 1.08 11.13 -2.35
CA LEU A 148 -0.28 11.45 -2.79
C LEU A 148 -1.26 10.30 -2.52
N HIS A 149 -0.93 9.06 -2.86
CA HIS A 149 -1.87 7.96 -2.63
C HIS A 149 -1.91 7.48 -1.18
N ASN A 150 -0.84 7.62 -0.39
CA ASN A 150 -0.87 7.31 1.04
C ASN A 150 -2.00 8.05 1.78
N VAL A 151 -2.34 9.28 1.37
CA VAL A 151 -3.52 10.01 1.89
C VAL A 151 -4.81 9.23 1.65
N THR A 152 -4.97 8.65 0.47
CA THR A 152 -6.18 7.93 0.06
C THR A 152 -6.25 6.51 0.60
N GLU A 153 -5.11 5.86 0.85
CA GLU A 153 -5.05 4.53 1.49
C GLU A 153 -5.59 4.55 2.92
N ALA A 154 -5.44 5.68 3.61
CA ALA A 154 -6.08 5.90 4.89
C ALA A 154 -7.61 5.76 4.83
N PHE A 155 -8.24 5.98 3.67
CA PHE A 155 -9.67 5.74 3.50
C PHE A 155 -10.01 4.26 3.58
N GLY A 156 -9.11 3.38 3.12
CA GLY A 156 -9.24 1.93 3.30
C GLY A 156 -9.23 1.54 4.79
N ILE A 157 -8.33 2.13 5.59
CA ILE A 157 -8.29 1.92 7.04
C ILE A 157 -9.54 2.49 7.72
N ALA A 158 -10.01 3.65 7.27
CA ALA A 158 -11.13 4.36 7.86
C ALA A 158 -12.51 3.76 7.50
N ALA A 159 -12.66 3.15 6.33
CA ALA A 159 -13.92 2.60 5.84
C ALA A 159 -14.61 1.63 6.81
N PRO A 160 -13.95 0.57 7.32
CA PRO A 160 -14.59 -0.35 8.27
C PRO A 160 -14.93 0.30 9.61
N LEU A 161 -14.28 1.41 9.95
CA LEU A 161 -14.50 2.15 11.20
C LEU A 161 -15.72 3.09 11.15
N SER A 162 -16.31 3.27 9.97
CA SER A 162 -17.45 4.17 9.80
C SER A 162 -18.61 3.80 10.73
N GLY A 163 -19.21 4.81 11.36
CA GLY A 163 -20.28 4.64 12.35
C GLY A 163 -19.81 4.18 13.73
N SER A 164 -18.53 3.85 13.92
CA SER A 164 -17.96 3.47 15.22
C SER A 164 -17.33 4.66 15.93
N ARG A 165 -17.30 4.62 17.28
CA ARG A 165 -16.54 5.61 18.06
C ARG A 165 -15.07 5.21 18.14
N VAL A 166 -14.23 5.85 17.33
CA VAL A 166 -12.78 5.58 17.30
C VAL A 166 -12.01 6.61 18.13
N SER A 167 -10.99 6.15 18.86
CA SER A 167 -10.09 7.01 19.63
C SER A 167 -8.95 7.57 18.75
N TRP A 168 -8.42 8.75 19.08
CA TRP A 168 -7.24 9.28 18.41
C TRP A 168 -6.01 8.38 18.61
N LYS A 169 -5.88 7.75 19.79
CA LYS A 169 -4.80 6.80 20.06
C LYS A 169 -4.80 5.63 19.06
N PHE A 170 -5.99 5.11 18.74
CA PHE A 170 -6.13 4.05 17.74
C PHE A 170 -5.71 4.53 16.35
N LEU A 171 -6.19 5.70 15.90
CA LEU A 171 -5.81 6.24 14.58
C LEU A 171 -4.31 6.53 14.48
N ILE A 172 -3.72 7.06 15.56
CA ILE A 172 -2.27 7.30 15.62
C ILE A 172 -1.52 5.98 15.49
N ALA A 173 -1.93 4.95 16.25
CA ALA A 173 -1.30 3.63 16.19
C ALA A 173 -1.42 2.99 14.80
N THR A 174 -2.62 2.99 14.19
CA THR A 174 -2.82 2.43 12.84
C THR A 174 -2.06 3.22 11.78
N GLY A 175 -1.96 4.55 11.91
CA GLY A 175 -1.16 5.36 11.00
C GLY A 175 0.34 5.09 11.11
N PHE A 176 0.86 4.79 12.31
CA PHE A 176 2.25 4.32 12.43
C PHE A 176 2.45 2.91 11.88
N ILE A 177 1.49 2.00 12.07
CA ILE A 177 1.55 0.65 11.51
C ILE A 177 1.57 0.71 9.98
N ALA A 178 0.76 1.58 9.38
CA ALA A 178 0.63 1.69 7.93
C ALA A 178 1.74 2.57 7.31
N GLY A 179 2.04 3.75 7.86
CA GLY A 179 3.00 4.70 7.29
C GLY A 179 4.46 4.51 7.76
N GLY A 180 4.67 4.05 8.99
CA GLY A 180 6.01 3.88 9.58
C GLY A 180 6.94 2.94 8.81
N PRO A 181 6.45 1.82 8.23
CA PRO A 181 7.29 0.95 7.41
C PRO A 181 7.94 1.63 6.20
N ASN A 182 7.37 2.72 5.66
CA ASN A 182 7.99 3.48 4.57
C ASN A 182 9.36 4.03 4.97
N LEU A 183 9.45 4.69 6.12
CA LEU A 183 10.72 5.14 6.69
C LEU A 183 11.74 4.00 6.82
N ILE A 184 11.31 2.85 7.33
CA ILE A 184 12.18 1.68 7.52
C ILE A 184 12.65 1.16 6.15
N GLY A 185 11.73 1.02 5.20
CA GLY A 185 12.02 0.61 3.82
C GLY A 185 13.03 1.55 3.16
N THR A 186 12.89 2.86 3.33
CA THR A 186 13.82 3.86 2.80
C THR A 186 15.22 3.72 3.35
N ILE A 187 15.35 3.56 4.67
CA ILE A 187 16.65 3.31 5.30
C ILE A 187 17.27 2.03 4.74
N VAL A 188 16.49 0.93 4.69
CA VAL A 188 16.98 -0.36 4.18
C VAL A 188 17.41 -0.25 2.72
N GLY A 189 16.59 0.35 1.87
CA GLY A 189 16.86 0.49 0.44
C GLY A 189 18.07 1.39 0.16
N GLU A 190 18.33 2.39 1.00
CA GLU A 190 19.49 3.27 0.85
C GLU A 190 20.81 2.62 1.29
N VAL A 191 20.77 1.73 2.29
CA VAL A 191 21.99 1.06 2.79
C VAL A 191 22.26 -0.29 2.12
N TRP A 192 21.22 -0.96 1.64
CA TRP A 192 21.32 -2.33 1.13
C TRP A 192 20.27 -2.62 0.05
N TYR A 193 20.73 -2.77 -1.20
CA TYR A 193 19.88 -3.12 -2.33
C TYR A 193 20.46 -4.29 -3.16
N SER A 194 19.60 -5.22 -3.55
CA SER A 194 19.87 -6.23 -4.57
C SER A 194 18.60 -6.55 -5.34
N ALA A 195 18.73 -7.02 -6.59
CA ALA A 195 17.57 -7.40 -7.41
C ALA A 195 16.70 -8.46 -6.73
N SER A 196 17.31 -9.45 -6.07
CA SER A 196 16.61 -10.46 -5.31
C SER A 196 15.78 -9.89 -4.16
N LEU A 197 16.36 -8.93 -3.42
CA LEU A 197 15.69 -8.27 -2.30
C LEU A 197 14.52 -7.41 -2.79
N ALA A 198 14.72 -6.70 -3.90
CA ALA A 198 13.67 -5.91 -4.54
C ALA A 198 12.49 -6.80 -4.98
N VAL A 199 12.77 -7.89 -5.70
CA VAL A 199 11.75 -8.85 -6.14
C VAL A 199 10.99 -9.45 -4.95
N LEU A 200 11.70 -9.85 -3.89
CA LEU A 200 11.08 -10.39 -2.68
C LEU A 200 10.11 -9.40 -2.03
N PHE A 201 10.55 -8.16 -1.81
CA PHE A 201 9.71 -7.18 -1.11
C PHE A 201 8.59 -6.59 -1.97
N LEU A 202 8.82 -6.35 -3.26
CA LEU A 202 7.76 -5.95 -4.20
C LEU A 202 6.69 -7.02 -4.29
N SER A 203 7.08 -8.30 -4.42
CA SER A 203 6.09 -9.38 -4.46
C SER A 203 5.36 -9.56 -3.12
N THR A 204 6.02 -9.39 -1.98
CA THR A 204 5.35 -9.35 -0.67
C THR A 204 4.34 -8.22 -0.57
N ALA A 205 4.68 -7.01 -1.03
CA ALA A 205 3.75 -5.90 -1.10
C ALA A 205 2.55 -6.20 -2.02
N ALA A 206 2.79 -6.75 -3.21
CA ALA A 206 1.73 -7.15 -4.13
C ALA A 206 0.75 -8.16 -3.52
N GLY A 207 1.27 -9.19 -2.85
CA GLY A 207 0.45 -10.17 -2.14
C GLY A 207 -0.38 -9.54 -1.00
N ALA A 208 0.22 -8.61 -0.26
CA ALA A 208 -0.45 -7.89 0.82
C ALA A 208 -1.57 -6.96 0.29
N ILE A 209 -1.32 -6.21 -0.78
CA ILE A 209 -2.32 -5.35 -1.42
C ILE A 209 -3.48 -6.19 -1.97
N LEU A 210 -3.21 -7.33 -2.60
CA LEU A 210 -4.26 -8.20 -3.10
C LEU A 210 -5.21 -8.66 -1.98
N TYR A 211 -4.64 -9.01 -0.81
CA TYR A 211 -5.42 -9.31 0.38
C TYR A 211 -6.28 -8.11 0.82
N VAL A 212 -5.68 -6.92 0.96
CA VAL A 212 -6.37 -5.70 1.38
C VAL A 212 -7.49 -5.32 0.43
N ILE A 213 -7.29 -5.40 -0.89
CA ILE A 213 -8.34 -5.17 -1.90
C ILE A 213 -9.53 -6.10 -1.65
N GLY A 214 -9.27 -7.38 -1.39
CA GLY A 214 -10.31 -8.37 -1.07
C GLY A 214 -11.15 -7.96 0.14
N GLU A 215 -10.49 -7.55 1.23
CA GLU A 215 -11.13 -7.09 2.46
C GLU A 215 -11.95 -5.82 2.25
N LEU A 216 -11.42 -4.84 1.52
CA LEU A 216 -12.11 -3.58 1.22
C LEU A 216 -13.31 -3.78 0.30
N LEU A 217 -13.22 -4.69 -0.68
CA LEU A 217 -14.36 -5.09 -1.52
C LEU A 217 -15.44 -5.80 -0.70
N ALA A 218 -15.05 -6.68 0.22
CA ALA A 218 -15.98 -7.35 1.12
C ALA A 218 -16.69 -6.35 2.06
N ALA A 219 -15.95 -5.39 2.63
CA ALA A 219 -16.50 -4.32 3.46
C ALA A 219 -17.42 -3.40 2.65
N GLY A 220 -16.99 -2.98 1.45
CA GLY A 220 -17.76 -2.09 0.58
C GLY A 220 -19.09 -2.69 0.11
N ARG A 221 -19.13 -4.00 -0.16
CA ARG A 221 -20.38 -4.70 -0.54
C ARG A 221 -21.47 -4.61 0.53
N LYS A 222 -21.09 -4.54 1.82
CA LYS A 222 -22.04 -4.39 2.94
C LYS A 222 -22.73 -3.02 2.98
N LEU A 223 -22.24 -2.04 2.22
CA LEU A 223 -22.79 -0.68 2.19
C LEU A 223 -23.95 -0.51 1.19
N GLU A 224 -24.16 -1.49 0.30
CA GLU A 224 -25.27 -1.51 -0.69
C GLU A 224 -25.36 -0.24 -1.56
N ALA A 225 -24.22 0.37 -1.89
CA ALA A 225 -24.12 1.60 -2.69
C ALA A 225 -23.32 1.36 -3.98
N GLN A 226 -23.81 0.47 -4.85
CA GLN A 226 -23.07 -0.05 -6.01
C GLN A 226 -22.67 1.04 -7.01
N SER A 227 -23.54 2.02 -7.28
CA SER A 227 -23.22 3.12 -8.20
C SER A 227 -22.05 3.98 -7.69
N TRP A 228 -22.05 4.30 -6.40
CA TRP A 228 -20.96 5.05 -5.76
C TRP A 228 -19.68 4.23 -5.65
N THR A 229 -19.81 2.93 -5.46
CA THR A 229 -18.69 1.99 -5.48
C THR A 229 -18.05 1.95 -6.87
N GLY A 230 -18.85 1.79 -7.94
CA GLY A 230 -18.34 1.78 -9.31
C GLY A 230 -17.66 3.10 -9.69
N LEU A 231 -18.26 4.23 -9.33
CA LEU A 231 -17.67 5.55 -9.57
C LEU A 231 -16.36 5.75 -8.80
N GLY A 232 -16.33 5.35 -7.52
CA GLY A 232 -15.12 5.44 -6.71
C GLY A 232 -13.99 4.58 -7.24
N LEU A 233 -14.27 3.34 -7.67
CA LEU A 233 -13.28 2.45 -8.30
C LEU A 233 -12.67 3.09 -9.55
N LEU A 234 -13.52 3.63 -10.43
CA LEU A 234 -13.09 4.30 -11.66
C LEU A 234 -12.21 5.52 -11.34
N ILE A 235 -12.67 6.40 -10.45
CA ILE A 235 -11.94 7.61 -10.08
C ILE A 235 -10.62 7.25 -9.42
N GLY A 236 -10.60 6.28 -8.50
CA GLY A 236 -9.39 5.84 -7.84
C GLY A 236 -8.36 5.31 -8.83
N PHE A 237 -8.76 4.38 -9.70
CA PHE A 237 -7.86 3.80 -10.70
C PHE A 237 -7.30 4.87 -11.66
N LEU A 238 -8.17 5.72 -12.20
CA LEU A 238 -7.76 6.81 -13.08
C LEU A 238 -6.87 7.83 -12.37
N SER A 239 -7.07 8.08 -11.07
CA SER A 239 -6.23 8.98 -10.29
C SER A 239 -4.82 8.43 -10.12
N GLY A 240 -4.68 7.13 -9.83
CA GLY A 240 -3.38 6.46 -9.77
C GLY A 240 -2.63 6.58 -11.11
N MET A 241 -3.29 6.17 -12.18
CA MET A 241 -2.74 6.26 -13.55
C MET A 241 -2.38 7.70 -13.95
N THR A 242 -3.26 8.66 -13.66
CA THR A 242 -3.03 10.07 -14.02
C THR A 242 -1.86 10.64 -13.23
N THR A 243 -1.71 10.27 -11.96
CA THR A 243 -0.59 10.72 -11.13
C THR A 243 0.73 10.22 -11.72
N GLU A 244 0.82 8.94 -12.08
CA GLU A 244 1.99 8.38 -12.76
C GLU A 244 2.30 9.11 -14.08
N LEU A 245 1.29 9.27 -14.95
CA LEU A 245 1.46 9.94 -16.24
C LEU A 245 1.88 11.41 -16.12
N ILE A 246 1.34 12.14 -15.14
CA ILE A 246 1.73 13.52 -14.87
C ILE A 246 3.20 13.56 -14.45
N LEU A 247 3.61 12.68 -13.54
CA LEU A 247 5.00 12.63 -13.06
C LEU A 247 5.97 12.36 -14.22
N VAL A 248 5.65 11.39 -15.08
CA VAL A 248 6.42 11.11 -16.31
C VAL A 248 6.47 12.34 -17.23
N ALA A 249 5.35 13.04 -17.42
CA ALA A 249 5.27 14.19 -18.33
C ALA A 249 6.09 15.40 -17.86
N ILE A 250 6.23 15.60 -16.54
CA ILE A 250 7.03 16.70 -15.98
C ILE A 250 8.51 16.36 -15.83
N GLY A 251 8.94 15.16 -16.25
CA GLY A 251 10.34 14.74 -16.25
C GLY A 251 10.94 14.60 -14.85
N VAL A 252 10.08 14.42 -13.84
CA VAL A 252 10.47 14.00 -12.50
C VAL A 252 10.55 12.49 -12.52
#